data_AF-A0A210P637-F1
#
_entry.id   AF-A0A210P637-F1
#
_cell.length_a   1.000
_cell.length_b   1.000
_cell.length_c   1.000
_cell.angle_alpha   90.00
_cell.angle_beta   90.00
_cell.angle_gamma   90.00
#
_symmetry.space_group_name_H-M   'P 1'
#
loop_
_entity.id
_entity.type
_entity.pdbx_description
1 polymer ?
#
loop_
_entity_poly.entity_id
_entity_poly.type
_entity_poly.pdbx_seq_one_letter_code
_entity_poly.pdbx_strand_id
1 'polypeptide(L)'
;MTKEELQKQIKEAQEFIRSKDNSQEDKDKKVNEIKELTRSFKQDQSLNDLSDELGELKDDVKEDRSKKFPEQGKGKKISRNEDPLKEMRSAINDYLHSGGTVRSDKLRFTEGKDKDLIIPTELTRDALDGIKSADVNPTIPTSISYIPQDEVKTVVDLGSFVNHKSVNTATGSYPIRKKATAKLNTVAELEKNPELAKPNFTEISYKVQTRRGAEPVSQESIDDSAVDLIPFLVNDANEQKINTTNADIAAIFESFKPLTVKTLDDIKHINNVDLDQAYNRSIVATGSFYQWLDTLKDGNGRYLLQTDVKSASGTSIFGIPVFKIDDDLFGAKGDAHAFIGDLSRAVFYADRAQITARWVDDTVYGQYLQVGTRYDIVKADENAGYFLTVDNKTAAAADASNVGTQTAAGK
;
A
#
# COMPACT_ATOMS: atom_id res chain seq x y z
N MET A 1 6.84 -40.17 -9.59
CA MET A 1 6.14 -41.04 -8.62
C MET A 1 5.55 -42.20 -9.39
N THR A 2 5.71 -43.44 -8.93
CA THR A 2 5.07 -44.63 -9.53
C THR A 2 3.75 -44.93 -8.82
N LYS A 3 2.88 -45.76 -9.42
CA LYS A 3 1.59 -46.17 -8.79
C LYS A 3 1.82 -46.83 -7.43
N GLU A 4 2.86 -47.65 -7.31
CA GLU A 4 3.23 -48.34 -6.06
C GLU A 4 3.71 -47.37 -4.97
N GLU A 5 4.45 -46.32 -5.35
CA GLU A 5 4.87 -45.25 -4.43
C GLU A 5 3.67 -44.45 -3.91
N LEU A 6 2.71 -44.12 -4.77
CA LEU A 6 1.49 -43.40 -4.35
C LEU A 6 0.63 -44.26 -3.41
N GLN A 7 0.47 -45.56 -3.71
CA GLN A 7 -0.28 -46.47 -2.85
C GLN A 7 0.38 -46.64 -1.46
N LYS A 8 1.71 -46.62 -1.41
CA LYS A 8 2.45 -46.62 -0.14
C LYS A 8 2.17 -45.36 0.68
N GLN A 9 2.19 -44.18 0.05
CA GLN A 9 1.88 -42.92 0.74
C GLN A 9 0.42 -42.84 1.21
N ILE A 10 -0.53 -43.38 0.44
CA ILE A 10 -1.94 -43.50 0.83
C ILE A 10 -2.08 -44.36 2.10
N LYS A 11 -1.38 -45.49 2.18
CA LYS A 11 -1.38 -46.36 3.39
C LYS A 11 -0.74 -45.69 4.60
N GLU A 12 0.38 -45.01 4.42
CA GLU A 12 1.04 -44.25 5.50
C GLU A 12 0.12 -43.13 6.03
N ALA A 13 -0.62 -42.46 5.15
CA ALA A 13 -1.62 -41.46 5.56
C ALA A 13 -2.82 -42.09 6.28
N GLN A 14 -3.28 -43.28 5.87
CA GLN A 14 -4.33 -44.02 6.59
C GLN A 14 -3.88 -44.36 8.01
N GLU A 15 -2.66 -44.84 8.20
CA GLU A 15 -2.09 -45.11 9.54
C GLU A 15 -1.95 -43.82 10.36
N PHE A 16 -1.50 -42.73 9.74
CA PHE A 16 -1.38 -41.42 10.38
C PHE A 16 -2.73 -40.87 10.87
N ILE A 17 -3.80 -41.08 10.11
CA ILE A 17 -5.16 -40.65 10.46
C ILE A 17 -5.77 -41.54 11.55
N ARG A 18 -5.47 -42.85 11.53
CA ARG A 18 -5.94 -43.82 12.54
C ARG A 18 -5.25 -43.67 13.89
N SER A 19 -4.08 -43.03 13.94
CA SER A 19 -3.41 -42.66 15.19
C SER A 19 -4.25 -41.66 16.00
N LYS A 20 -4.37 -41.90 17.32
CA LYS A 20 -5.08 -41.00 18.25
C LYS A 20 -4.21 -39.84 18.76
N ASP A 21 -2.90 -39.90 18.54
CA ASP A 21 -1.96 -38.90 19.06
C ASP A 21 -1.85 -37.65 18.17
N ASN A 22 -2.38 -37.71 16.94
CA ASN A 22 -2.30 -36.63 15.96
C ASN A 22 -3.50 -35.68 16.06
N SER A 23 -3.25 -34.36 16.01
CA SER A 23 -4.29 -33.32 16.03
C SER A 23 -5.19 -33.39 14.80
N GLN A 24 -6.45 -32.98 14.93
CA GLN A 24 -7.44 -33.00 13.84
C GLN A 24 -7.01 -32.11 12.66
N GLU A 25 -6.33 -31.00 12.96
CA GLU A 25 -5.82 -30.09 11.94
C GLU A 25 -4.69 -30.73 11.11
N ASP A 26 -3.84 -31.53 11.76
CA ASP A 26 -2.74 -32.25 11.10
C ASP A 26 -3.27 -33.41 10.25
N LYS A 27 -4.31 -34.10 10.73
CA LYS A 27 -5.04 -35.12 9.96
C LYS A 27 -5.67 -34.51 8.70
N ASP A 28 -6.35 -33.37 8.82
CA ASP A 28 -6.99 -32.70 7.69
C ASP A 28 -5.95 -32.16 6.67
N LYS A 29 -4.80 -31.64 7.14
CA LYS A 29 -3.67 -31.27 6.28
C LYS A 29 -3.12 -32.47 5.50
N LYS A 30 -2.92 -33.60 6.18
CA LYS A 30 -2.40 -34.84 5.56
C LYS A 30 -3.34 -35.40 4.48
N VAL A 31 -4.66 -35.30 4.70
CA VAL A 31 -5.67 -35.70 3.70
C VAL A 31 -5.62 -34.80 2.46
N ASN A 32 -5.46 -33.49 2.65
CA ASN A 32 -5.37 -32.57 1.52
C ASN A 32 -4.08 -32.77 0.70
N GLU A 33 -2.95 -33.00 1.38
CA GLU A 33 -1.68 -33.33 0.73
C GLU A 33 -1.78 -34.59 -0.16
N ILE A 34 -2.32 -35.68 0.37
CA ILE A 34 -2.54 -36.93 -0.39
C ILE A 34 -3.53 -36.73 -1.55
N LYS A 35 -4.57 -35.91 -1.35
CA LYS A 35 -5.57 -35.60 -2.37
C LYS A 35 -4.99 -34.80 -3.53
N GLU A 36 -4.06 -33.90 -3.25
CA GLU A 36 -3.33 -33.16 -4.29
C GLU A 36 -2.35 -34.06 -5.03
N LEU A 37 -1.59 -34.89 -4.31
CA LEU A 37 -0.70 -35.90 -4.91
C LEU A 37 -1.44 -36.91 -5.79
N THR A 38 -2.65 -37.32 -5.39
CA THR A 38 -3.49 -38.23 -6.17
C THR A 38 -4.10 -37.54 -7.40
N ARG A 39 -4.40 -36.24 -7.30
CA ARG A 39 -4.89 -35.46 -8.45
C ARG A 39 -3.80 -35.22 -9.48
N SER A 40 -2.60 -34.85 -9.05
CA SER A 40 -1.46 -34.68 -9.95
C SER A 40 -1.07 -36.00 -10.62
N PHE A 41 -1.09 -37.11 -9.87
CA PHE A 41 -0.82 -38.43 -10.43
C PHE A 41 -1.89 -38.92 -11.43
N LYS A 42 -3.18 -38.63 -11.19
CA LYS A 42 -4.28 -38.93 -12.14
C LYS A 42 -4.21 -38.11 -13.43
N GLN A 43 -3.54 -36.95 -13.40
CA GLN A 43 -3.40 -36.08 -14.57
C GLN A 43 -2.28 -36.55 -15.50
N ASP A 44 -1.27 -37.26 -14.98
CA ASP A 44 -0.11 -37.74 -15.75
C ASP A 44 -0.28 -39.16 -16.35
N GLN A 45 -1.15 -40.01 -15.82
CA GLN A 45 -1.46 -41.32 -16.40
C GLN A 45 -2.96 -41.62 -16.27
N SER A 46 -3.66 -41.72 -17.40
CA SER A 46 -5.13 -41.93 -17.49
C SER A 46 -5.58 -43.26 -16.88
N LEU A 47 -5.66 -43.36 -15.55
CA LEU A 47 -6.06 -44.55 -14.79
C LEU A 47 -7.17 -44.18 -13.78
N ASN A 48 -8.34 -44.81 -13.92
CA ASN A 48 -9.52 -44.55 -13.08
C ASN A 48 -9.57 -45.35 -11.76
N ASP A 49 -8.66 -46.29 -11.48
CA ASP A 49 -8.76 -47.22 -10.35
C ASP A 49 -8.11 -46.76 -9.03
N LEU A 50 -8.18 -45.46 -8.69
CA LEU A 50 -7.67 -44.89 -7.43
C LEU A 50 -8.73 -44.03 -6.71
N SER A 51 -10.01 -44.12 -7.11
CA SER A 51 -11.12 -43.41 -6.47
C SER A 51 -11.55 -44.05 -5.16
N ASP A 52 -11.48 -45.37 -5.06
CA ASP A 52 -12.17 -46.12 -4.02
C ASP A 52 -11.35 -46.12 -2.70
N GLU A 53 -10.02 -46.29 -2.77
CA GLU A 53 -9.10 -46.13 -1.62
C GLU A 53 -9.11 -44.70 -1.03
N LEU A 54 -9.34 -43.68 -1.87
CA LEU A 54 -9.48 -42.29 -1.43
C LEU A 54 -10.87 -41.99 -0.81
N GLY A 55 -11.86 -42.82 -1.13
CA GLY A 55 -13.19 -42.79 -0.52
C GLY A 55 -13.14 -43.25 0.94
N GLU A 56 -12.49 -44.39 1.20
CA GLU A 56 -12.32 -44.94 2.54
C GLU A 56 -11.60 -43.98 3.50
N LEU A 57 -10.58 -43.25 3.02
CA LEU A 57 -9.88 -42.21 3.79
C LEU A 57 -10.78 -41.06 4.25
N LYS A 58 -11.80 -40.69 3.44
CA LYS A 58 -12.74 -39.62 3.81
C LYS A 58 -13.81 -40.10 4.77
N ASP A 59 -14.20 -41.36 4.65
CA ASP A 59 -15.19 -41.95 5.53
C ASP A 59 -14.59 -42.23 6.92
N ASP A 60 -13.32 -42.65 7.01
CA ASP A 60 -12.57 -42.79 8.28
C ASP A 60 -12.48 -41.44 9.05
N VAL A 61 -12.27 -40.32 8.35
CA VAL A 61 -12.24 -38.97 8.96
C VAL A 61 -13.63 -38.48 9.39
N LYS A 62 -14.69 -38.89 8.67
CA LYS A 62 -16.07 -38.57 9.07
C LYS A 62 -16.52 -39.40 10.27
N GLU A 63 -16.09 -40.65 10.38
CA GLU A 63 -16.38 -41.51 11.53
C GLU A 63 -15.70 -41.01 12.82
N ASP A 64 -14.49 -40.45 12.75
CA ASP A 64 -13.82 -39.85 13.91
C ASP A 64 -14.55 -38.56 14.36
N ARG A 65 -15.13 -37.80 13.42
CA ARG A 65 -15.95 -36.60 13.71
C ARG A 65 -17.29 -36.94 14.36
N SER A 66 -17.97 -38.01 13.94
CA SER A 66 -19.27 -38.41 14.49
C SER A 66 -19.18 -39.07 15.87
N LYS A 67 -18.01 -39.61 16.26
CA LYS A 67 -17.77 -40.14 17.61
C LYS A 67 -17.60 -39.04 18.69
N LYS A 68 -17.29 -37.79 18.31
CA LYS A 68 -17.14 -36.65 19.24
C LYS A 68 -18.43 -35.86 19.50
N PHE A 69 -19.48 -36.05 18.69
CA PHE A 69 -20.79 -35.39 18.85
C PHE A 69 -21.94 -36.36 18.47
N PRO A 70 -22.67 -36.97 19.42
CA PRO A 70 -23.77 -37.86 19.09
C PRO A 70 -25.02 -37.09 18.63
N GLU A 71 -25.52 -37.37 17.42
CA GLU A 71 -26.85 -36.95 16.97
C GLU A 71 -27.94 -37.68 17.79
N GLN A 72 -28.70 -36.91 18.57
CA GLN A 72 -29.94 -37.39 19.18
C GLN A 72 -31.13 -37.19 18.23
N GLY A 73 -31.90 -38.27 18.03
CA GLY A 73 -33.37 -38.15 18.03
C GLY A 73 -34.08 -38.39 16.70
N LYS A 74 -34.58 -39.62 16.52
CA LYS A 74 -35.49 -40.05 15.44
C LYS A 74 -36.81 -39.25 15.40
N GLY A 75 -37.18 -38.77 14.21
CA GLY A 75 -38.51 -38.28 13.87
C GLY A 75 -39.22 -39.15 12.82
N LYS A 76 -40.10 -40.04 13.29
CA LYS A 76 -41.31 -40.61 12.67
C LYS A 76 -41.45 -40.67 11.13
N LYS A 77 -41.51 -41.91 10.60
CA LYS A 77 -41.99 -42.25 9.24
C LYS A 77 -43.41 -41.71 9.01
N ILE A 78 -43.62 -40.96 7.93
CA ILE A 78 -44.94 -40.69 7.36
C ILE A 78 -45.05 -41.36 6.00
N SER A 79 -46.21 -41.98 5.80
CA SER A 79 -46.60 -42.89 4.74
C SER A 79 -46.44 -42.33 3.33
N ARG A 80 -45.97 -43.18 2.42
CA ARG A 80 -45.84 -42.96 0.98
C ARG A 80 -47.23 -43.04 0.35
N ASN A 81 -47.92 -41.91 0.22
CA ASN A 81 -48.95 -41.77 -0.80
C ASN A 81 -48.26 -41.44 -2.12
N GLU A 82 -48.63 -42.14 -3.19
CA GLU A 82 -48.09 -41.98 -4.53
C GLU A 82 -48.27 -40.53 -4.98
N ASP A 83 -47.15 -39.83 -5.12
CA ASP A 83 -47.12 -38.41 -5.45
C ASP A 83 -47.37 -38.25 -6.97
N PRO A 84 -48.54 -37.74 -7.41
CA PRO A 84 -48.87 -37.63 -8.83
C PRO A 84 -47.86 -36.76 -9.60
N LEU A 85 -47.13 -35.88 -8.91
CA LEU A 85 -46.04 -35.06 -9.49
C LEU A 85 -44.81 -35.90 -9.86
N LYS A 86 -44.56 -37.01 -9.17
CA LYS A 86 -43.41 -37.88 -9.44
C LYS A 86 -43.59 -38.67 -10.73
N GLU A 87 -44.80 -39.16 -10.98
CA GLU A 87 -45.16 -39.85 -12.22
C GLU A 87 -45.16 -38.89 -13.42
N MET A 88 -45.57 -37.63 -13.19
CA MET A 88 -45.52 -36.59 -14.22
C MET A 88 -44.07 -36.20 -14.57
N ARG A 89 -43.17 -36.11 -13.57
CA ARG A 89 -41.74 -35.88 -13.79
C ARG A 89 -41.06 -37.02 -14.55
N SER A 90 -41.39 -38.28 -14.24
CA SER A 90 -40.85 -39.43 -14.98
C SER A 90 -41.34 -39.43 -16.44
N ALA A 91 -42.63 -39.14 -16.67
CA ALA A 91 -43.19 -39.06 -18.02
C ALA A 91 -42.54 -37.95 -18.87
N ILE A 92 -42.20 -36.79 -18.27
CA ILE A 92 -41.46 -35.71 -18.95
C ILE A 92 -40.03 -36.16 -19.30
N ASN A 93 -39.33 -36.80 -18.37
CA ASN A 93 -37.98 -37.32 -18.63
C ASN A 93 -37.96 -38.38 -19.73
N ASP A 94 -38.93 -39.31 -19.74
CA ASP A 94 -39.04 -40.33 -20.78
C ASP A 94 -39.32 -39.72 -22.16
N TYR A 95 -40.15 -38.67 -22.23
CA TYR A 95 -40.38 -37.91 -23.46
C TYR A 95 -39.09 -37.20 -23.97
N LEU A 96 -38.33 -36.58 -23.07
CA LEU A 96 -37.07 -35.91 -23.41
C LEU A 96 -35.97 -36.89 -23.85
N HIS A 97 -35.80 -38.00 -23.13
CA HIS A 97 -34.79 -39.01 -23.45
C HIS A 97 -35.11 -39.79 -24.73
N SER A 98 -36.40 -39.92 -25.07
CA SER A 98 -36.85 -40.55 -26.32
C SER A 98 -36.91 -39.58 -27.51
N GLY A 99 -36.46 -38.32 -27.34
CA GLY A 99 -36.45 -37.31 -28.39
C GLY A 99 -37.86 -36.95 -28.91
N GLY A 100 -38.88 -37.11 -28.07
CA GLY A 100 -40.28 -36.78 -28.38
C GLY A 100 -41.12 -37.92 -28.99
N THR A 101 -40.60 -39.16 -29.01
CA THR A 101 -41.29 -40.33 -29.58
C THR A 101 -42.24 -41.02 -28.60
N VAL A 102 -41.94 -41.02 -27.29
CA VAL A 102 -42.80 -41.63 -26.25
C VAL A 102 -43.74 -40.57 -25.68
N ARG A 103 -45.05 -40.68 -25.92
CA ARG A 103 -46.07 -39.77 -25.37
C ARG A 103 -46.90 -40.48 -24.31
N SER A 104 -47.08 -39.85 -23.16
CA SER A 104 -48.01 -40.32 -22.13
C SER A 104 -49.27 -39.46 -22.09
N ASP A 105 -50.41 -40.07 -21.75
CA ASP A 105 -51.71 -39.38 -21.63
C ASP A 105 -51.73 -38.31 -20.52
N LYS A 106 -50.70 -38.30 -19.66
CA LYS A 106 -50.53 -37.33 -18.58
C LYS A 106 -49.82 -36.03 -19.02
N LEU A 107 -49.32 -35.98 -20.26
CA LEU A 107 -48.64 -34.81 -20.85
C LEU A 107 -49.57 -34.06 -21.80
N ARG A 108 -49.46 -32.73 -21.83
CA ARG A 108 -50.23 -31.87 -22.74
C ARG A 108 -49.30 -31.26 -23.79
N PHE A 109 -49.75 -31.20 -25.03
CA PHE A 109 -49.00 -30.64 -26.16
C PHE A 109 -49.81 -29.56 -26.85
N THR A 110 -49.15 -28.62 -27.52
CA THR A 110 -49.80 -27.58 -28.35
C THR A 110 -50.40 -28.18 -29.64
N GLU A 111 -51.44 -27.56 -30.20
CA GLU A 111 -52.02 -27.96 -31.50
C GLU A 111 -51.34 -27.22 -32.67
N GLY A 112 -50.68 -27.98 -33.56
CA GLY A 112 -49.92 -27.47 -34.70
C GLY A 112 -49.03 -28.56 -35.33
N LYS A 113 -48.31 -28.23 -36.42
CA LYS A 113 -47.38 -29.17 -37.09
C LYS A 113 -46.15 -29.49 -36.23
N ASP A 114 -45.75 -28.57 -35.36
CA ASP A 114 -44.71 -28.78 -34.35
C ASP A 114 -45.39 -28.79 -32.96
N LYS A 115 -45.43 -29.97 -32.33
CA LYS A 115 -46.14 -30.19 -31.06
C LYS A 115 -45.17 -30.10 -29.89
N ASP A 116 -45.01 -28.90 -29.34
CA ASP A 116 -44.19 -28.67 -28.15
C ASP A 116 -44.91 -29.13 -26.87
N LEU A 117 -44.13 -29.66 -25.92
CA LEU A 117 -44.61 -30.11 -24.62
C LEU A 117 -44.94 -28.90 -23.73
N ILE A 118 -46.17 -28.83 -23.22
CA ILE A 118 -46.58 -27.84 -22.21
C ILE A 118 -46.24 -28.42 -20.84
N ILE A 119 -45.23 -27.87 -20.16
CA ILE A 119 -44.90 -28.24 -18.79
C ILE A 119 -45.96 -27.63 -17.85
N PRO A 120 -46.68 -28.45 -17.06
CA PRO A 120 -47.70 -27.95 -16.14
C PRO A 120 -47.13 -26.98 -15.11
N THR A 121 -47.89 -25.93 -14.81
CA THR A 121 -47.50 -24.85 -13.89
C THR A 121 -47.27 -25.33 -12.45
N GLU A 122 -47.76 -26.53 -12.07
CA GLU A 122 -47.47 -27.13 -10.76
C GLU A 122 -46.03 -27.65 -10.62
N LEU A 123 -45.26 -27.75 -11.72
CA LEU A 123 -43.85 -28.17 -11.73
C LEU A 123 -42.86 -27.01 -11.89
N THR A 124 -43.33 -25.83 -12.28
CA THR A 124 -42.55 -24.60 -12.33
C THR A 124 -42.60 -23.94 -10.94
N ARG A 125 -41.44 -23.82 -10.28
CA ARG A 125 -41.31 -23.23 -8.94
C ARG A 125 -41.56 -21.72 -8.98
N ASP A 126 -42.82 -21.31 -8.87
CA ASP A 126 -43.14 -19.95 -8.43
C ASP A 126 -43.13 -19.90 -6.89
N ALA A 127 -42.15 -19.16 -6.36
CA ALA A 127 -42.01 -18.69 -4.97
C ALA A 127 -42.17 -19.73 -3.83
N LEU A 128 -41.12 -20.51 -3.56
CA LEU A 128 -40.87 -21.02 -2.20
C LEU A 128 -40.15 -19.92 -1.41
N ASP A 129 -40.83 -19.32 -0.44
CA ASP A 129 -40.22 -18.46 0.57
C ASP A 129 -39.35 -19.32 1.48
N GLY A 130 -38.10 -19.53 1.06
CA GLY A 130 -37.09 -20.24 1.83
C GLY A 130 -36.46 -19.35 2.89
N ILE A 131 -35.88 -19.98 3.92
CA ILE A 131 -35.11 -19.33 4.99
C ILE A 131 -33.99 -18.50 4.34
N LYS A 132 -34.03 -17.18 4.50
CA LYS A 132 -33.00 -16.23 4.02
C LYS A 132 -32.00 -15.96 5.12
N SER A 133 -30.83 -15.41 4.77
CA SER A 133 -29.81 -15.00 5.74
C SER A 133 -30.36 -14.03 6.82
N ALA A 134 -31.43 -13.28 6.53
CA ALA A 134 -32.12 -12.43 7.50
C ALA A 134 -32.85 -13.24 8.60
N ASP A 135 -33.39 -14.42 8.27
CA ASP A 135 -34.19 -15.26 9.18
C ASP A 135 -33.31 -16.11 10.13
N VAL A 136 -32.05 -16.34 9.75
CA VAL A 136 -31.05 -17.13 10.51
C VAL A 136 -29.84 -16.30 10.91
N ASN A 137 -29.90 -14.97 10.77
CA ASN A 137 -28.80 -14.05 11.08
C ASN A 137 -28.11 -14.28 12.44
N PRO A 138 -28.83 -14.61 13.55
CA PRO A 138 -28.20 -14.90 14.84
C PRO A 138 -27.32 -16.16 14.85
N THR A 139 -27.50 -17.06 13.88
CA THR A 139 -26.76 -18.32 13.74
C THR A 139 -25.63 -18.22 12.71
N ILE A 140 -25.52 -17.09 12.00
CA ILE A 140 -24.43 -16.83 11.07
C ILE A 140 -23.28 -16.22 11.88
N PRO A 141 -22.16 -16.94 12.08
CA PRO A 141 -21.03 -16.40 12.81
C PRO A 141 -20.45 -15.19 12.09
N THR A 142 -20.22 -14.10 12.82
CA THR A 142 -19.47 -12.95 12.34
C THR A 142 -18.02 -13.09 12.77
N SER A 143 -17.10 -13.09 11.81
CA SER A 143 -15.67 -13.01 12.08
C SER A 143 -15.29 -11.54 12.28
N ILE A 144 -14.85 -11.16 13.48
CA ILE A 144 -14.28 -9.84 13.75
C ILE A 144 -12.75 -10.00 13.67
N SER A 145 -12.11 -9.25 12.76
CA SER A 145 -10.65 -9.12 12.74
C SER A 145 -10.24 -8.01 13.70
N TYR A 146 -9.38 -8.31 14.67
CA TYR A 146 -8.87 -7.34 15.63
C TYR A 146 -7.54 -6.71 15.20
N ILE A 147 -6.89 -7.25 14.16
CA ILE A 147 -5.66 -6.67 13.60
C ILE A 147 -6.07 -5.52 12.66
N PRO A 148 -5.78 -4.25 13.03
CA PRO A 148 -6.01 -3.14 12.12
C PRO A 148 -5.10 -3.26 10.90
N GLN A 149 -5.58 -2.77 9.76
CA GLN A 149 -4.73 -2.50 8.61
C GLN A 149 -4.20 -1.08 8.75
N ASP A 150 -2.88 -0.92 8.71
CA ASP A 150 -2.27 0.40 8.67
C ASP A 150 -2.65 1.10 7.35
N GLU A 151 -2.90 2.40 7.42
CA GLU A 151 -3.04 3.22 6.22
C GLU A 151 -1.68 3.29 5.52
N VAL A 152 -1.65 3.06 4.19
CA VAL A 152 -0.42 3.15 3.41
C VAL A 152 0.00 4.61 3.35
N LYS A 153 1.03 4.98 4.12
CA LYS A 153 1.62 6.31 4.08
C LYS A 153 3.09 6.21 3.71
N THR A 154 3.49 6.91 2.65
CA THR A 154 4.90 7.08 2.28
C THR A 154 5.34 8.47 2.72
N VAL A 155 5.46 8.67 4.03
CA VAL A 155 5.98 9.94 4.56
C VAL A 155 7.49 9.95 4.38
N VAL A 156 8.00 10.85 3.54
CA VAL A 156 9.44 11.05 3.36
C VAL A 156 9.96 11.88 4.53
N ASP A 157 10.98 11.39 5.24
CA ASP A 157 11.64 12.16 6.31
C ASP A 157 12.64 13.16 5.72
N LEU A 158 12.22 14.43 5.63
CA LEU A 158 13.05 15.54 5.13
C LEU A 158 14.25 15.83 6.05
N GLY A 159 14.13 15.48 7.35
CA GLY A 159 15.18 15.66 8.34
C GLY A 159 16.48 14.91 8.00
N SER A 160 16.37 13.80 7.28
CA SER A 160 17.51 12.98 6.85
C SER A 160 18.37 13.62 5.75
N PHE A 161 17.83 14.63 5.03
CA PHE A 161 18.49 15.26 3.88
C PHE A 161 19.04 16.67 4.17
N VAL A 162 18.67 17.25 5.30
CA VAL A 162 19.15 18.57 5.75
C VAL A 162 20.43 18.44 6.60
N ASN A 163 21.09 19.56 6.90
CA ASN A 163 22.31 19.51 7.73
C ASN A 163 21.95 19.35 9.21
N HIS A 164 21.92 18.08 9.61
CA HIS A 164 21.63 17.64 10.97
C HIS A 164 22.87 17.69 11.86
N LYS A 165 22.81 18.48 12.94
CA LYS A 165 23.87 18.59 13.96
C LYS A 165 23.33 18.42 15.36
N SER A 166 23.98 17.54 16.12
CA SER A 166 23.70 17.40 17.55
C SER A 166 24.30 18.59 18.33
N VAL A 167 23.49 19.24 19.16
CA VAL A 167 23.87 20.39 20.00
C VAL A 167 23.57 20.11 21.46
N ASN A 168 24.44 20.56 22.38
CA ASN A 168 24.22 20.33 23.82
C ASN A 168 23.50 21.50 24.51
N THR A 169 23.55 22.69 23.92
CA THR A 169 23.01 23.93 24.48
C THR A 169 21.61 24.25 23.95
N ALA A 170 20.82 24.99 24.75
CA ALA A 170 19.47 25.40 24.34
C ALA A 170 19.49 26.51 23.29
N THR A 171 20.52 27.35 23.31
CA THR A 171 20.79 28.40 22.34
C THR A 171 22.23 28.29 21.93
N GLY A 172 22.52 28.74 20.73
CA GLY A 172 23.87 28.82 20.25
C GLY A 172 23.89 29.39 18.86
N SER A 173 25.05 29.26 18.25
CA SER A 173 25.30 29.90 16.98
C SER A 173 26.17 29.05 16.10
N TYR A 174 25.80 28.98 14.82
CA TYR A 174 26.46 28.15 13.82
C TYR A 174 27.07 29.05 12.73
N PRO A 175 28.41 29.16 12.65
CA PRO A 175 29.05 29.98 11.64
C PRO A 175 29.14 29.25 10.31
N ILE A 176 28.53 29.83 9.27
CA ILE A 176 28.69 29.39 7.88
C ILE A 176 29.71 30.28 7.18
N ARG A 177 30.79 29.66 6.71
CA ARG A 177 31.79 30.33 5.88
C ARG A 177 31.22 30.61 4.49
N LYS A 178 31.17 31.89 4.11
CA LYS A 178 30.84 32.31 2.74
C LYS A 178 31.94 31.88 1.77
N LYS A 179 31.57 31.71 0.50
CA LYS A 179 32.52 31.43 -0.59
C LYS A 179 33.56 32.55 -0.69
N ALA A 180 34.83 32.17 -0.86
CA ALA A 180 35.88 33.13 -1.17
C ALA A 180 35.76 33.54 -2.64
N THR A 181 35.52 34.81 -2.90
CA THR A 181 35.49 35.39 -4.25
C THR A 181 36.80 36.06 -4.64
N ALA A 182 37.67 36.31 -3.67
CA ALA A 182 38.96 36.93 -3.88
C ALA A 182 39.93 35.99 -4.62
N LYS A 183 40.69 36.56 -5.55
CA LYS A 183 41.77 35.87 -6.27
C LYS A 183 43.11 36.22 -5.65
N LEU A 184 44.10 35.36 -5.84
CA LEU A 184 45.48 35.70 -5.50
C LEU A 184 45.95 36.86 -6.37
N ASN A 185 46.69 37.77 -5.75
CA ASN A 185 47.32 38.88 -6.46
C ASN A 185 48.56 38.38 -7.20
N THR A 186 48.79 38.84 -8.43
CA THR A 186 50.05 38.63 -9.14
C THR A 186 51.09 39.62 -8.63
N VAL A 187 52.27 39.12 -8.25
CA VAL A 187 53.34 39.91 -7.62
C VAL A 187 54.67 39.56 -8.30
N ALA A 188 55.51 40.56 -8.57
CA ALA A 188 56.83 40.37 -9.17
C ALA A 188 57.82 39.74 -8.17
N GLU A 189 58.91 39.15 -8.68
CA GLU A 189 59.95 38.60 -7.81
C GLU A 189 60.54 39.68 -6.88
N LEU A 190 60.80 39.31 -5.62
CA LEU A 190 61.35 40.16 -4.55
C LEU A 190 60.45 41.31 -4.05
N GLU A 191 59.18 41.37 -4.46
CA GLU A 191 58.21 42.33 -3.93
C GLU A 191 57.51 41.84 -2.65
N LYS A 192 56.95 42.79 -1.89
CA LYS A 192 56.25 42.47 -0.65
C LYS A 192 54.95 41.71 -0.93
N ASN A 193 54.76 40.58 -0.25
CA ASN A 193 53.53 39.77 -0.37
C ASN A 193 52.28 40.59 0.02
N PRO A 194 51.29 40.72 -0.87
CA PRO A 194 50.03 41.38 -0.57
C PRO A 194 49.16 40.51 0.33
N GLU A 195 48.31 41.15 1.12
CA GLU A 195 47.44 40.45 2.05
C GLU A 195 46.40 39.58 1.31
N LEU A 196 46.19 38.37 1.83
CA LEU A 196 45.11 37.50 1.38
C LEU A 196 43.77 38.04 1.91
N ALA A 197 42.73 37.93 1.10
CA ALA A 197 41.38 38.25 1.56
C ALA A 197 40.99 37.37 2.76
N LYS A 198 40.38 37.99 3.76
CA LYS A 198 39.94 37.30 4.98
C LYS A 198 38.67 36.48 4.69
N PRO A 199 38.52 35.28 5.31
CA PRO A 199 37.29 34.52 5.20
C PRO A 199 36.14 35.25 5.90
N ASN A 200 34.98 35.31 5.23
CA ASN A 200 33.76 35.88 5.81
C ASN A 200 32.87 34.76 6.36
N PHE A 201 32.36 34.93 7.57
CA PHE A 201 31.42 34.01 8.21
C PHE A 201 30.07 34.70 8.41
N THR A 202 28.98 33.97 8.17
CA THR A 202 27.62 34.36 8.55
C THR A 202 27.23 33.53 9.74
N GLU A 203 26.76 34.19 10.77
CA GLU A 203 26.43 33.53 12.03
C GLU A 203 24.92 33.30 12.10
N ILE A 204 24.51 32.05 12.29
CA ILE A 204 23.10 31.67 12.40
C ILE A 204 22.82 31.26 13.83
N SER A 205 21.99 32.05 14.51
CA SER A 205 21.52 31.73 15.85
C SER A 205 20.44 30.65 15.79
N TYR A 206 20.54 29.65 16.66
CA TYR A 206 19.48 28.68 16.91
C TYR A 206 18.99 28.78 18.37
N LYS A 207 17.72 28.49 18.57
CA LYS A 207 17.02 28.43 19.85
C LYS A 207 16.14 27.19 19.90
N VAL A 208 16.67 26.13 20.50
CA VAL A 208 16.03 24.83 20.66
C VAL A 208 14.68 24.97 21.38
N GLN A 209 13.64 24.49 20.73
CA GLN A 209 12.31 24.35 21.29
C GLN A 209 12.05 22.88 21.64
N THR A 210 11.14 22.65 22.59
CA THR A 210 10.72 21.30 22.96
C THR A 210 9.35 21.04 22.36
N ARG A 211 9.24 20.05 21.46
CA ARG A 211 7.98 19.53 20.94
C ARG A 211 7.73 18.19 21.65
N ARG A 212 6.61 18.04 22.37
CA ARG A 212 6.31 16.81 23.12
C ARG A 212 4.82 16.55 23.18
N GLY A 213 4.45 15.28 23.18
CA GLY A 213 3.09 14.78 23.40
C GLY A 213 3.10 13.68 24.46
N ALA A 214 1.98 13.49 25.14
CA ALA A 214 1.78 12.39 26.05
C ALA A 214 0.36 11.87 25.87
N GLU A 215 0.22 10.56 25.74
CA GLU A 215 -1.08 9.89 25.65
C GLU A 215 -1.23 8.94 26.85
N PRO A 216 -2.24 9.12 27.72
CA PRO A 216 -2.56 8.16 28.77
C PRO A 216 -3.21 6.92 28.15
N VAL A 217 -2.74 5.74 28.53
CA VAL A 217 -3.29 4.46 28.10
C VAL A 217 -3.75 3.69 29.32
N SER A 218 -5.02 3.28 29.34
CA SER A 218 -5.57 2.46 30.42
C SER A 218 -4.88 1.10 30.46
N GLN A 219 -4.47 0.66 31.65
CA GLN A 219 -3.90 -0.67 31.82
C GLN A 219 -4.94 -1.76 31.49
N GLU A 220 -6.22 -1.50 31.77
CA GLU A 220 -7.32 -2.40 31.39
C GLU A 220 -7.38 -2.56 29.87
N SER A 221 -7.17 -1.49 29.10
CA SER A 221 -7.14 -1.58 27.63
C SER A 221 -5.93 -2.33 27.10
N ILE A 222 -4.78 -2.24 27.78
CA ILE A 222 -3.59 -3.02 27.44
C ILE A 222 -3.83 -4.51 27.72
N ASP A 223 -4.43 -4.81 28.87
CA ASP A 223 -4.67 -6.19 29.33
C ASP A 223 -5.81 -6.88 28.55
N ASP A 224 -6.86 -6.12 28.17
CA ASP A 224 -8.06 -6.65 27.50
C ASP A 224 -7.95 -6.66 25.96
N SER A 225 -6.95 -5.98 25.39
CA SER A 225 -6.80 -5.90 23.94
C SER A 225 -6.32 -7.24 23.35
N ALA A 226 -6.98 -7.67 22.27
CA ALA A 226 -6.56 -8.85 21.51
C ALA A 226 -5.24 -8.65 20.74
N VAL A 227 -4.76 -7.41 20.61
CA VAL A 227 -3.52 -7.03 19.91
C VAL A 227 -2.66 -6.17 20.84
N ASP A 228 -1.34 -6.32 20.76
CA ASP A 228 -0.40 -5.46 21.47
C ASP A 228 -0.52 -4.02 20.99
N LEU A 229 -1.07 -3.15 21.85
CA LEU A 229 -1.26 -1.73 21.56
C LEU A 229 0.06 -0.95 21.60
N ILE A 230 1.09 -1.48 22.26
CA ILE A 230 2.32 -0.73 22.53
C ILE A 230 3.08 -0.38 21.24
N PRO A 231 3.39 -1.32 20.34
CA PRO A 231 4.09 -1.01 19.09
C PRO A 231 3.32 -0.05 18.20
N PHE A 232 1.99 -0.16 18.16
CA PHE A 232 1.13 0.71 17.36
C PHE A 232 1.24 2.16 17.82
N LEU A 233 1.11 2.41 19.12
CA LEU A 233 1.20 3.76 19.69
C LEU A 233 2.61 4.35 19.54
N VAL A 234 3.66 3.53 19.65
CA VAL A 234 5.04 3.98 19.41
C VAL A 234 5.25 4.38 17.95
N ASN A 235 4.71 3.61 17.00
CA ASN A 235 4.80 3.92 15.59
C ASN A 235 4.05 5.22 15.25
N ASP A 236 2.82 5.37 15.74
CA ASP A 236 2.03 6.59 15.55
C ASP A 236 2.75 7.83 16.12
N ALA A 237 3.30 7.71 17.33
CA ALA A 237 4.03 8.82 17.93
C ALA A 237 5.34 9.17 17.18
N ASN A 238 6.02 8.18 16.58
CA ASN A 238 7.16 8.43 15.68
C ASN A 238 6.71 9.10 14.38
N GLU A 239 5.56 8.72 13.83
CA GLU A 239 4.98 9.38 12.64
C GLU A 239 4.65 10.84 12.93
N GLN A 240 4.00 11.13 14.07
CA GLN A 240 3.72 12.51 14.49
C GLN A 240 5.01 13.34 14.63
N LYS A 241 6.10 12.74 15.12
CA LYS A 241 7.42 13.40 15.17
C LYS A 241 7.95 13.74 13.78
N ILE A 242 7.87 12.82 12.81
CA ILE A 242 8.30 13.04 11.43
C ILE A 242 7.44 14.13 10.78
N ASN A 243 6.11 14.05 10.94
CA ASN A 243 5.17 15.05 10.40
C ASN A 243 5.44 16.45 10.96
N THR A 244 5.68 16.57 12.27
CA THR A 244 6.04 17.85 12.90
C THR A 244 7.35 18.40 12.32
N THR A 245 8.35 17.54 12.18
CA THR A 245 9.67 17.92 11.66
C THR A 245 9.59 18.35 10.19
N ASN A 246 8.85 17.60 9.38
CA ASN A 246 8.61 17.92 7.98
C ASN A 246 7.86 19.24 7.82
N ALA A 247 6.84 19.50 8.65
CA ALA A 247 6.12 20.77 8.63
C ALA A 247 7.02 21.96 8.98
N ASP A 248 7.85 21.83 10.02
CA ASP A 248 8.81 22.89 10.40
C ASP A 248 9.87 23.11 9.30
N ILE A 249 10.38 22.05 8.65
CA ILE A 249 11.30 22.15 7.50
C ILE A 249 10.61 22.79 6.29
N ALA A 250 9.39 22.38 6.00
CA ALA A 250 8.64 22.87 4.85
C ALA A 250 8.37 24.38 4.96
N ALA A 251 8.01 24.86 6.15
CA ALA A 251 7.87 26.29 6.42
C ALA A 251 9.17 27.08 6.16
N ILE A 252 10.34 26.49 6.44
CA ILE A 252 11.63 27.11 6.08
C ILE A 252 11.81 27.14 4.57
N PHE A 253 11.47 26.07 3.84
CA PHE A 253 11.55 26.04 2.38
C PHE A 253 10.63 27.07 1.71
N GLU A 254 9.40 27.24 2.21
CA GLU A 254 8.47 28.28 1.73
C GLU A 254 9.03 29.71 1.90
N SER A 255 9.88 29.93 2.92
CA SER A 255 10.52 31.22 3.17
C SER A 255 11.66 31.56 2.19
N PHE A 256 12.03 30.64 1.27
CA PHE A 256 13.02 30.93 0.24
C PHE A 256 12.47 31.88 -0.83
N LYS A 257 13.38 32.46 -1.60
CA LYS A 257 13.00 33.42 -2.64
C LYS A 257 12.00 32.78 -3.60
N PRO A 258 10.77 33.31 -3.72
CA PRO A 258 9.75 32.72 -4.57
C PRO A 258 10.06 32.99 -6.04
N LEU A 259 9.78 32.00 -6.88
CA LEU A 259 9.90 32.07 -8.33
C LEU A 259 8.72 31.33 -8.97
N THR A 260 8.09 31.98 -9.95
CA THR A 260 7.04 31.35 -10.75
C THR A 260 7.65 30.63 -11.93
N VAL A 261 7.35 29.35 -12.09
CA VAL A 261 7.79 28.50 -13.19
C VAL A 261 6.63 28.31 -14.16
N LYS A 262 6.87 28.58 -15.44
CA LYS A 262 5.87 28.40 -16.51
C LYS A 262 6.22 27.23 -17.41
N THR A 263 7.51 27.08 -17.69
CA THR A 263 8.02 26.05 -18.60
C THR A 263 9.23 25.36 -18.01
N LEU A 264 9.61 24.24 -18.64
CA LEU A 264 10.82 23.50 -18.32
C LEU A 264 12.09 24.36 -18.38
N ASP A 265 12.13 25.36 -19.26
CA ASP A 265 13.31 26.19 -19.44
C ASP A 265 13.58 27.10 -18.24
N ASP A 266 12.55 27.46 -17.48
CA ASP A 266 12.71 28.20 -16.23
C ASP A 266 13.47 27.34 -15.20
N ILE A 267 13.14 26.04 -15.10
CA ILE A 267 13.87 25.11 -14.22
C ILE A 267 15.32 24.95 -14.68
N LYS A 268 15.57 24.87 -15.99
CA LYS A 268 16.94 24.82 -16.51
C LYS A 268 17.72 26.10 -16.21
N HIS A 269 17.07 27.27 -16.30
CA HIS A 269 17.69 28.55 -15.98
C HIS A 269 18.11 28.58 -14.51
N ILE A 270 17.23 28.15 -13.60
CA ILE A 270 17.56 28.05 -12.17
C ILE A 270 18.75 27.11 -11.96
N ASN A 271 18.71 25.94 -12.59
CA ASN A 271 19.76 24.94 -12.47
C ASN A 271 21.13 25.44 -12.96
N ASN A 272 21.15 26.11 -14.11
CA ASN A 272 22.38 26.44 -14.84
C ASN A 272 22.95 27.82 -14.49
N VAL A 273 22.10 28.76 -14.09
CA VAL A 273 22.43 30.19 -13.96
C VAL A 273 22.17 30.69 -12.54
N ASP A 274 20.93 30.55 -12.04
CA ASP A 274 20.53 31.22 -10.78
C ASP A 274 21.12 30.56 -9.52
N LEU A 275 21.28 29.23 -9.53
CA LEU A 275 21.96 28.48 -8.48
C LEU A 275 23.44 28.31 -8.81
N ASP A 276 24.32 28.65 -7.86
CA ASP A 276 25.76 28.41 -7.99
C ASP A 276 26.04 26.91 -8.26
N GLN A 277 26.96 26.64 -9.18
CA GLN A 277 27.34 25.28 -9.56
C GLN A 277 27.88 24.46 -8.38
N ALA A 278 28.40 25.11 -7.34
CA ALA A 278 28.92 24.44 -6.15
C ALA A 278 27.85 23.79 -5.24
N TYR A 279 26.55 24.11 -5.41
CA TYR A 279 25.48 23.54 -4.61
C TYR A 279 25.06 22.15 -5.10
N ASN A 280 24.81 21.22 -4.17
CA ASN A 280 24.27 19.91 -4.48
C ASN A 280 22.76 20.01 -4.61
N ARG A 281 22.26 20.03 -5.84
CA ARG A 281 20.87 20.34 -6.12
C ARG A 281 19.98 19.13 -5.84
N SER A 282 18.83 19.41 -5.24
CA SER A 282 17.71 18.49 -5.03
C SER A 282 16.42 19.26 -5.23
N ILE A 283 15.36 18.56 -5.63
CA ILE A 283 14.01 19.10 -5.70
C ILE A 283 13.15 18.41 -4.66
N VAL A 284 12.46 19.17 -3.83
CA VAL A 284 11.37 18.66 -2.99
C VAL A 284 10.07 19.19 -3.61
N ALA A 285 9.22 18.31 -4.10
CA ALA A 285 8.05 18.67 -4.90
C ALA A 285 6.77 18.12 -4.26
N THR A 286 5.72 18.93 -4.27
CA THR A 286 4.36 18.44 -3.96
C THR A 286 3.95 17.39 -4.99
N GLY A 287 2.97 16.55 -4.65
CA GLY A 287 2.40 15.57 -5.57
C GLY A 287 1.89 16.23 -6.87
N SER A 288 1.27 17.40 -6.76
CA SER A 288 0.81 18.18 -7.90
C SER A 288 1.96 18.73 -8.76
N PHE A 289 3.05 19.24 -8.15
CA PHE A 289 4.24 19.67 -8.91
C PHE A 289 4.95 18.48 -9.57
N TYR A 290 5.04 17.35 -8.86
CA TYR A 290 5.61 16.11 -9.36
C TYR A 290 4.84 15.60 -10.59
N GLN A 291 3.50 15.64 -10.56
CA GLN A 291 2.66 15.28 -11.70
C GLN A 291 2.94 16.20 -12.90
N TRP A 292 3.06 17.50 -12.67
CA TRP A 292 3.41 18.45 -13.72
C TRP A 292 4.76 18.08 -14.35
N LEU A 293 5.80 17.81 -13.55
CA LEU A 293 7.11 17.35 -14.04
C LEU A 293 7.02 16.03 -14.84
N ASP A 294 6.27 15.06 -14.34
CA ASP A 294 6.17 13.72 -14.95
C ASP A 294 5.45 13.76 -16.30
N THR A 295 4.55 14.73 -16.51
CA THR A 295 3.86 14.90 -17.79
C THR A 295 4.69 15.60 -18.88
N LEU A 296 5.82 16.21 -18.52
CA LEU A 296 6.67 16.92 -19.49
C LEU A 296 7.41 15.94 -20.40
N LYS A 297 7.34 16.22 -21.71
CA LYS A 297 7.96 15.41 -22.76
C LYS A 297 8.98 16.23 -23.55
N ASP A 298 9.97 15.55 -24.11
CA ASP A 298 10.83 16.13 -25.15
C ASP A 298 10.10 16.20 -26.51
N GLY A 299 10.74 16.82 -27.50
CA GLY A 299 10.20 16.91 -28.86
C GLY A 299 10.01 15.56 -29.57
N ASN A 300 10.55 14.47 -29.00
CA ASN A 300 10.38 13.11 -29.49
C ASN A 300 9.30 12.34 -28.70
N GLY A 301 8.57 13.00 -27.78
CA GLY A 301 7.51 12.41 -26.98
C GLY A 301 8.00 11.59 -25.78
N ARG A 302 9.30 11.60 -25.45
CA ARG A 302 9.86 10.90 -24.30
C ARG A 302 9.68 11.75 -23.04
N TYR A 303 9.19 11.12 -21.97
CA TYR A 303 9.10 11.76 -20.66
C TYR A 303 10.47 12.17 -20.12
N LEU A 304 10.52 13.34 -19.52
CA LEU A 304 11.74 13.95 -19.01
C LEU A 304 12.12 13.47 -17.61
N LEU A 305 11.12 13.17 -16.79
CA LEU A 305 11.33 12.55 -15.50
C LEU A 305 11.78 11.10 -15.71
N GLN A 306 12.85 10.70 -15.04
CA GLN A 306 13.46 9.38 -15.19
C GLN A 306 13.53 8.68 -13.86
N THR A 307 13.36 7.36 -13.88
CA THR A 307 13.71 6.53 -12.73
C THR A 307 15.23 6.45 -12.62
N ASP A 308 15.74 6.67 -11.41
CA ASP A 308 17.16 6.63 -11.11
C ASP A 308 17.39 5.80 -9.85
N VAL A 309 17.86 4.57 -10.04
CA VAL A 309 18.14 3.61 -8.95
C VAL A 309 19.30 4.04 -8.06
N LYS A 310 20.12 5.01 -8.48
CA LYS A 310 21.21 5.57 -7.67
C LYS A 310 20.75 6.81 -6.89
N SER A 311 19.64 7.42 -7.28
CA SER A 311 19.07 8.58 -6.59
C SER A 311 18.46 8.15 -5.26
N ALA A 312 18.69 8.94 -4.21
CA ALA A 312 18.05 8.74 -2.90
C ALA A 312 16.51 8.82 -2.98
N SER A 313 15.97 9.52 -3.98
CA SER A 313 14.52 9.63 -4.19
C SER A 313 13.96 8.59 -5.19
N GLY A 314 14.82 7.82 -5.86
CA GLY A 314 14.42 6.85 -6.90
C GLY A 314 14.02 7.48 -8.25
N THR A 315 13.83 8.80 -8.32
CA THR A 315 13.57 9.53 -9.57
C THR A 315 14.40 10.80 -9.69
N SER A 316 14.72 11.18 -10.92
CA SER A 316 15.50 12.38 -11.20
C SER A 316 15.04 13.09 -12.48
N ILE A 317 15.28 14.39 -12.51
CA ILE A 317 15.14 15.22 -13.72
C ILE A 317 16.44 15.98 -13.93
N PHE A 318 17.04 15.86 -15.12
CA PHE A 318 18.36 16.45 -15.42
C PHE A 318 19.48 16.04 -14.46
N GLY A 319 19.38 14.84 -13.87
CA GLY A 319 20.32 14.36 -12.84
C GLY A 319 20.13 14.99 -11.46
N ILE A 320 19.05 15.77 -11.26
CA ILE A 320 18.64 16.33 -9.98
C ILE A 320 17.63 15.36 -9.34
N PRO A 321 17.86 14.86 -8.12
CA PRO A 321 16.92 14.00 -7.40
C PRO A 321 15.64 14.76 -7.07
N VAL A 322 14.49 14.13 -7.28
CA VAL A 322 13.16 14.69 -6.99
C VAL A 322 12.50 13.90 -5.86
N PHE A 323 12.36 14.52 -4.69
CA PHE A 323 11.64 13.99 -3.53
C PHE A 323 10.17 14.41 -3.61
N LYS A 324 9.27 13.44 -3.59
CA LYS A 324 7.83 13.68 -3.57
C LYS A 324 7.33 13.83 -2.13
N ILE A 325 6.56 14.86 -1.88
CA ILE A 325 5.86 15.10 -0.61
C ILE A 325 4.38 15.38 -0.87
N ASP A 326 3.56 15.34 0.18
CA ASP A 326 2.15 15.70 0.09
C ASP A 326 1.96 17.19 -0.19
N ASP A 327 0.90 17.53 -0.91
CA ASP A 327 0.57 18.91 -1.29
C ASP A 327 0.37 19.81 -0.06
N ASP A 328 -0.20 19.25 1.01
CA ASP A 328 -0.55 19.96 2.25
C ASP A 328 0.67 20.50 3.01
N LEU A 329 1.90 20.06 2.66
CA LEU A 329 3.14 20.56 3.25
C LEU A 329 3.62 21.89 2.65
N PHE A 330 3.25 22.20 1.40
CA PHE A 330 3.66 23.46 0.72
C PHE A 330 2.48 24.33 0.28
N GLY A 331 1.24 23.95 0.63
CA GLY A 331 0.04 24.64 0.19
C GLY A 331 -1.22 23.83 0.47
N ALA A 332 -2.24 24.00 -0.36
CA ALA A 332 -3.43 23.16 -0.34
C ALA A 332 -3.34 22.06 -1.41
N LYS A 333 -4.14 21.01 -1.26
CA LYS A 333 -4.30 19.97 -2.27
C LYS A 333 -4.56 20.55 -3.68
N GLY A 334 -3.72 20.19 -4.64
CA GLY A 334 -3.74 20.71 -6.00
C GLY A 334 -2.74 21.83 -6.27
N ASP A 335 -2.12 22.40 -5.24
CA ASP A 335 -1.11 23.43 -5.41
C ASP A 335 0.23 22.81 -5.84
N ALA A 336 0.70 23.25 -7.00
CA ALA A 336 1.94 22.77 -7.61
C ALA A 336 3.13 23.64 -7.13
N HIS A 337 3.68 23.25 -5.99
CA HIS A 337 4.82 23.89 -5.36
C HIS A 337 6.03 22.96 -5.28
N ALA A 338 7.22 23.55 -5.29
CA ALA A 338 8.45 22.82 -5.04
C ALA A 338 9.53 23.71 -4.45
N PHE A 339 10.48 23.12 -3.76
CA PHE A 339 11.75 23.74 -3.43
C PHE A 339 12.84 23.16 -4.34
N ILE A 340 13.69 24.00 -4.92
CA ILE A 340 14.89 23.58 -5.65
C ILE A 340 16.13 24.18 -5.00
N GLY A 341 17.10 23.35 -4.63
CA GLY A 341 18.30 23.83 -3.95
C GLY A 341 19.10 22.73 -3.27
N ASP A 342 20.08 23.14 -2.47
CA ASP A 342 20.86 22.24 -1.64
C ASP A 342 20.25 22.15 -0.24
N LEU A 343 19.57 21.04 0.04
CA LEU A 343 18.86 20.80 1.30
C LEU A 343 19.79 20.91 2.51
N SER A 344 21.04 20.45 2.38
CA SER A 344 22.03 20.48 3.47
C SER A 344 22.56 21.89 3.73
N ARG A 345 22.64 22.73 2.71
CA ARG A 345 23.07 24.14 2.85
C ARG A 345 21.92 25.07 3.20
N ALA A 346 20.72 24.75 2.75
CA ALA A 346 19.52 25.56 2.93
C ALA A 346 19.04 25.56 4.38
N VAL A 347 19.08 24.40 5.05
CA VAL A 347 18.49 24.23 6.38
C VAL A 347 19.53 23.68 7.35
N PHE A 348 19.65 24.34 8.51
CA PHE A 348 20.40 23.84 9.65
C PHE A 348 19.42 23.28 10.68
N TYR A 349 19.58 21.99 10.99
CA TYR A 349 18.80 21.29 11.99
C TYR A 349 19.68 21.13 13.23
N ALA A 350 19.32 21.83 14.31
CA ALA A 350 19.98 21.74 15.60
C ALA A 350 19.25 20.73 16.50
N ASP A 351 19.69 19.47 16.49
CA ASP A 351 19.10 18.41 17.33
C ASP A 351 19.74 18.41 18.71
N ARG A 352 18.96 18.60 19.77
CA ARG A 352 19.49 18.58 21.13
C ARG A 352 19.26 17.27 21.84
N ALA A 353 18.05 16.75 21.75
CA ALA A 353 17.65 15.56 22.47
C ALA A 353 16.39 14.97 21.87
N GLN A 354 16.39 13.66 21.78
CA GLN A 354 15.22 12.88 21.41
C GLN A 354 14.78 12.09 22.64
N ILE A 355 13.55 12.33 23.09
CA ILE A 355 12.87 11.49 24.06
C ILE A 355 12.26 10.37 23.24
N THR A 356 12.98 9.25 23.19
CA THR A 356 12.46 7.98 22.70
C THR A 356 11.23 7.62 23.53
N ALA A 357 10.21 7.05 22.87
CA ALA A 357 8.96 6.66 23.48
C ALA A 357 9.21 5.93 24.81
N ARG A 358 8.71 6.52 25.91
CA ARG A 358 8.86 5.98 27.26
C ARG A 358 7.50 5.81 27.91
N TRP A 359 7.34 4.67 28.58
CA TRP A 359 6.20 4.38 29.43
C TRP A 359 6.52 4.85 30.85
N VAL A 360 5.63 5.64 31.42
CA VAL A 360 5.73 6.13 32.80
C VAL A 360 4.43 5.81 33.52
N ASP A 361 4.50 5.33 34.75
CA ASP A 361 3.32 5.08 35.57
C ASP A 361 2.48 6.35 35.68
N ASP A 362 1.18 6.21 35.41
CA ASP A 362 0.21 7.27 35.63
C ASP A 362 -0.24 7.27 37.11
N THR A 363 -0.72 8.43 37.55
CA THR A 363 -1.51 8.58 38.79
C THR A 363 -2.85 7.83 38.74
N VAL A 364 -3.33 7.51 37.54
CA VAL A 364 -4.49 6.65 37.26
C VAL A 364 -3.99 5.23 36.92
N TYR A 365 -4.82 4.18 37.04
CA TYR A 365 -4.44 2.80 36.69
C TYR A 365 -4.18 2.66 35.17
N GLY A 366 -2.96 3.01 34.75
CA GLY A 366 -2.56 3.12 33.36
C GLY A 366 -1.09 3.54 33.22
N GLN A 367 -0.63 3.63 31.97
CA GLN A 367 0.73 4.06 31.62
C GLN A 367 0.66 5.24 30.65
N TYR A 368 1.60 6.19 30.76
CA TYR A 368 1.77 7.27 29.79
C TYR A 368 2.78 6.89 28.72
N LEU A 369 2.38 6.94 27.46
CA LEU A 369 3.33 7.01 26.36
C LEU A 369 3.78 8.46 26.19
N GLN A 370 5.06 8.74 26.45
CA GLN A 370 5.64 10.06 26.21
C GLN A 370 6.63 10.03 25.05
N VAL A 371 6.39 10.89 24.06
CA VAL A 371 7.34 11.18 22.98
C VAL A 371 7.65 12.66 22.96
N GLY A 372 8.91 12.98 22.74
CA GLY A 372 9.31 14.37 22.61
C GLY A 372 10.62 14.53 21.90
N THR A 373 10.80 15.67 21.28
CA THR A 373 12.03 16.07 20.62
C THR A 373 12.36 17.49 21.00
N ARG A 374 13.65 17.78 21.00
CA ARG A 374 14.18 19.09 21.31
C ARG A 374 15.07 19.49 20.17
N TYR A 375 14.56 20.33 19.29
CA TYR A 375 15.33 20.81 18.15
C TYR A 375 15.00 22.26 17.83
N ASP A 376 15.81 22.83 16.95
CA ASP A 376 15.46 24.04 16.20
C ASP A 376 15.81 23.84 14.73
N ILE A 377 15.01 24.42 13.84
CA ILE A 377 15.20 24.33 12.39
C ILE A 377 15.28 25.75 11.87
N VAL A 378 16.43 26.10 11.32
CA VAL A 378 16.72 27.46 10.90
C VAL A 378 17.23 27.50 9.47
N LYS A 379 16.84 28.57 8.76
CA LYS A 379 17.36 28.88 7.43
C LYS A 379 18.85 29.20 7.54
N ALA A 380 19.67 28.49 6.79
CA ALA A 380 21.12 28.55 6.90
C ALA A 380 21.75 29.44 5.82
N ASP A 381 21.55 29.11 4.55
CA ASP A 381 22.03 29.91 3.42
C ASP A 381 20.85 30.31 2.54
N GLU A 382 20.55 31.61 2.51
CA GLU A 382 19.43 32.15 1.74
C GLU A 382 19.58 31.96 0.23
N ASN A 383 20.80 31.76 -0.26
CA ASN A 383 21.08 31.55 -1.68
C ASN A 383 21.14 30.07 -2.07
N ALA A 384 20.96 29.17 -1.10
CA ALA A 384 21.04 27.73 -1.35
C ALA A 384 19.79 27.15 -2.04
N GLY A 385 18.78 27.96 -2.34
CA GLY A 385 17.59 27.48 -3.03
C GLY A 385 16.57 28.55 -3.41
N TYR A 386 15.53 28.10 -4.10
CA TYR A 386 14.37 28.89 -4.52
C TYR A 386 13.10 28.10 -4.23
N PHE A 387 12.03 28.82 -3.87
CA PHE A 387 10.70 28.24 -3.75
C PHE A 387 9.95 28.47 -5.05
N LEU A 388 9.40 27.40 -5.63
CA LEU A 388 8.82 27.36 -6.96
C LEU A 388 7.31 27.23 -6.88
N THR A 389 6.62 27.94 -7.76
CA THR A 389 5.17 27.80 -7.97
C THR A 389 4.90 27.65 -9.46
N VAL A 390 4.16 26.62 -9.86
CA VAL A 390 3.73 26.47 -11.26
C VAL A 390 2.56 27.41 -11.54
N ASP A 391 2.66 28.16 -12.64
CA ASP A 391 1.52 28.92 -13.15
C ASP A 391 0.55 27.98 -13.89
N ASN A 392 -0.44 27.46 -13.16
CA ASN A 392 -1.45 26.51 -13.65
C ASN A 392 -2.29 27.03 -14.83
N LYS A 393 -2.13 28.29 -15.26
CA LYS A 393 -2.77 28.83 -16.47
C LYS A 393 -2.11 28.35 -17.77
N THR A 394 -0.90 27.79 -17.70
CA THR A 394 -0.08 27.43 -18.88
C THR A 394 0.15 25.93 -19.05
N ALA A 395 -0.09 25.11 -18.02
CA ALA A 395 0.08 23.65 -18.09
C ALA A 395 -0.88 22.96 -19.08
N ALA A 396 -2.02 23.59 -19.38
CA ALA A 396 -2.95 23.13 -20.42
C ALA A 396 -2.50 23.47 -21.86
N ALA A 397 -1.48 24.33 -22.05
CA ALA A 397 -1.05 24.76 -23.37
C ALA A 397 0.10 23.92 -23.96
N ALA A 398 0.73 23.05 -23.16
CA ALA A 398 1.81 22.16 -23.62
C ALA A 398 1.32 20.95 -24.45
N ASP A 399 0.01 20.72 -24.55
CA ASP A 399 -0.60 19.65 -25.37
C ASP A 399 -0.90 20.11 -26.83
N ALA A 400 -0.51 21.33 -27.21
CA ALA A 400 -0.85 21.92 -28.51
C ALA A 400 0.35 22.19 -29.44
N SER A 401 1.51 21.53 -29.25
CA SER A 401 2.60 21.65 -30.22
C SER A 401 2.50 20.61 -31.35
N ASN A 402 1.85 21.04 -32.44
CA ASN A 402 2.03 20.62 -33.84
C ASN A 402 1.79 19.14 -34.23
N VAL A 403 0.53 18.82 -34.55
CA VAL A 403 0.25 17.97 -35.72
C VAL A 403 -0.09 18.90 -36.89
N GLY A 404 0.94 19.30 -37.63
CA GLY A 404 0.77 20.01 -38.88
C GLY A 404 0.00 19.14 -39.86
N THR A 405 -1.25 19.47 -40.14
CA THR A 405 -2.01 18.94 -41.26
C THR A 405 -1.37 19.46 -42.55
N GLN A 406 -0.51 18.66 -43.17
CA GLN A 406 -0.14 18.89 -44.56
C GLN A 406 -1.39 18.72 -45.42
N THR A 407 -1.95 19.84 -45.84
CA THR A 407 -2.98 19.89 -46.87
C THR A 407 -2.32 19.51 -48.20
N ALA A 408 -2.49 18.26 -48.62
CA ALA A 408 -2.17 17.85 -49.99
C ALA A 408 -3.28 18.38 -50.92
N ALA A 409 -3.03 19.55 -51.51
CA ALA A 409 -3.80 20.08 -52.62
C ALA A 409 -2.83 20.55 -53.72
N GLY A 410 -2.71 19.73 -54.76
CA GLY A 410 -1.96 20.04 -55.97
C GLY A 410 -2.29 19.02 -57.04
N LYS A 411 -3.36 19.32 -57.80
CA LYS A 411 -3.63 18.74 -59.12
C LYS A 411 -2.73 19.41 -60.16
#